data_AF-A0A960KZ16-F1
#
_entry.id   AF-A0A960KZ16-F1
#
_cell.length_a   1.000
_cell.length_b   1.000
_cell.length_c   1.000
_cell.angle_alpha   90.00
_cell.angle_beta   90.00
_cell.angle_gamma   90.00
#
_symmetry.space_group_name_H-M   'P 1'
#
loop_
_entity.id
_entity.type
_entity.pdbx_description
1 polymer ?
#
loop_
_entity_poly.entity_id
_entity_poly.type
_entity_poly.pdbx_seq_one_letter_code
_entity_poly.pdbx_strand_id
1 'polypeptide(L)'
;MPLKVIAITIFILSGLLVFGQGPMPMHYQIYDLGPTQDDGTRYLTDVNDLYECITFDDEGLIYDFIDVRGWTTQSLKLLPQFMRGYLRGINNYGEIVGTNQTLEGNRNIVAVYYASPYANPQEILLQFPGSIARDINEDRQIVGTYFAENPPFDGRAFLWDNGEFVDLGFEQESDAVSINNKGGVVGHYKLAHSDKYHGFYVTKKGPIKDLRPQEIGSSYAKNINNNDWIVGTSTYNERGDFHATLWLGTGVYDLGVLPGYVESTAYGINDHNIIVGESHWNNILRAFCWVQGGMYDLNDRIDKDSGWTLQEAFEINERNAIVGYGIFQGETHHFIMVP
;
A
#
# COMPACT_ATOMS: atom_id res chain seq x y z
N MET A 1 68.37 22.24 3.58
CA MET A 1 66.94 22.01 3.26
C MET A 1 66.58 20.59 3.65
N PRO A 2 65.80 20.37 4.72
CA PRO A 2 65.22 19.07 5.00
C PRO A 2 63.74 19.03 4.59
N LEU A 3 63.34 17.90 3.99
CA LEU A 3 61.97 17.56 3.58
C LEU A 3 61.00 17.64 4.76
N LYS A 4 59.87 18.33 4.59
CA LYS A 4 58.70 18.22 5.46
C LYS A 4 58.03 16.88 5.22
N VAL A 5 57.99 16.04 6.25
CA VAL A 5 57.11 14.86 6.32
C VAL A 5 55.69 15.37 6.55
N ILE A 6 54.80 15.16 5.57
CA ILE A 6 53.36 15.38 5.71
C ILE A 6 52.77 14.10 6.27
N ALA A 7 52.29 14.15 7.52
CA ALA A 7 51.48 13.09 8.09
C ALA A 7 50.12 13.08 7.37
N ILE A 8 49.84 12.01 6.62
CA ILE A 8 48.53 11.74 6.06
C ILE A 8 47.76 10.96 7.13
N THR A 9 46.85 11.64 7.81
CA THR A 9 45.85 11.00 8.67
C THR A 9 44.85 10.29 7.77
N ILE A 10 44.89 8.96 7.75
CA ILE A 10 43.90 8.13 7.06
C ILE A 10 42.64 8.12 7.93
N PHE A 11 41.61 8.84 7.50
CA PHE A 11 40.25 8.63 7.99
C PHE A 11 39.67 7.41 7.27
N ILE A 12 39.40 6.35 8.03
CA ILE A 12 38.58 5.23 7.56
C ILE A 12 37.14 5.75 7.53
N LEU A 13 36.65 6.13 6.35
CA LEU A 13 35.23 6.36 6.14
C LEU A 13 34.50 5.01 6.24
N SER A 14 33.83 4.77 7.37
CA SER A 14 32.68 3.88 7.39
C SER A 14 31.62 4.50 6.47
N GLY A 15 31.30 3.83 5.37
CA GLY A 15 30.34 4.32 4.38
C GLY A 15 28.95 4.47 4.98
N LEU A 16 28.60 5.69 5.42
CA LEU A 16 27.23 6.15 5.38
C LEU A 16 26.95 6.59 3.94
N LEU A 17 26.16 5.79 3.24
CA LEU A 17 25.46 6.25 2.05
C LEU A 17 24.53 7.39 2.48
N VAL A 18 24.92 8.63 2.18
CA VAL A 18 24.03 9.77 2.23
C VAL A 18 23.25 9.75 0.91
N PHE A 19 22.08 9.12 0.92
CA PHE A 19 21.11 9.28 -0.15
C PHE A 19 20.48 10.67 0.00
N GLY A 20 20.53 11.48 -1.06
CA GLY A 20 19.94 12.83 -1.05
C GLY A 20 18.42 12.73 -0.89
N GLN A 21 17.86 13.39 0.12
CA GLN A 21 16.44 13.38 0.46
C GLN A 21 15.78 14.71 0.13
N GLY A 22 14.51 14.69 -0.29
CA GLY A 22 13.59 15.78 0.02
C GLY A 22 13.16 15.65 1.48
N PRO A 23 13.22 16.69 2.31
CA PRO A 23 12.73 16.59 3.68
C PRO A 23 11.20 16.39 3.67
N MET A 24 10.71 15.52 4.57
CA MET A 24 9.28 15.50 4.92
C MET A 24 8.83 16.93 5.26
N PRO A 25 7.68 17.38 4.77
CA PRO A 25 7.12 18.67 5.15
C PRO A 25 7.03 18.79 6.67
N MET A 26 7.50 19.91 7.21
CA MET A 26 7.46 20.16 8.66
C MET A 26 6.03 20.33 9.18
N HIS A 27 5.11 20.72 8.30
CA HIS A 27 3.71 20.97 8.58
C HIS A 27 2.89 20.54 7.36
N TYR A 28 1.71 20.01 7.62
CA TYR A 28 0.73 19.57 6.65
C TYR A 28 -0.60 20.30 6.87
N GLN A 29 -1.23 20.72 5.78
CA GLN A 29 -2.64 21.05 5.79
C GLN A 29 -3.45 19.76 5.76
N ILE A 30 -4.43 19.65 6.64
CA ILE A 30 -5.32 18.50 6.71
C ILE A 30 -6.72 18.87 6.21
N TYR A 31 -7.27 18.00 5.38
CA TYR A 31 -8.59 18.14 4.81
C TYR A 31 -9.45 16.94 5.18
N ASP A 32 -10.67 17.22 5.64
CA ASP A 32 -11.68 16.21 5.97
C ASP A 32 -12.35 15.71 4.69
N LEU A 33 -12.22 14.41 4.41
CA LEU A 33 -12.87 13.75 3.27
C LEU A 33 -14.25 13.19 3.64
N GLY A 34 -14.70 13.45 4.87
CA GLY A 34 -15.99 13.06 5.41
C GLY A 34 -15.89 11.91 6.42
N PRO A 35 -16.98 11.69 7.18
CA PRO A 35 -17.04 10.61 8.15
C PRO A 35 -16.95 9.26 7.45
N THR A 36 -16.31 8.30 8.12
CA THR A 36 -16.71 6.91 7.98
C THR A 36 -18.07 6.82 8.67
N GLN A 37 -19.17 6.50 7.99
CA GLN A 37 -20.50 6.50 8.65
C GLN A 37 -20.52 5.58 9.88
N ASP A 38 -21.51 5.74 10.77
CA ASP A 38 -21.65 5.17 12.12
C ASP A 38 -21.43 3.64 12.29
N ASP A 39 -21.22 2.89 11.21
CA ASP A 39 -20.88 1.46 11.19
C ASP A 39 -19.48 1.12 10.64
N GLY A 40 -18.70 2.10 10.16
CA GLY A 40 -17.34 1.90 9.62
C GLY A 40 -17.23 1.88 8.09
N THR A 41 -18.30 2.21 7.36
CA THR A 41 -18.46 1.90 5.93
C THR A 41 -17.99 2.97 4.93
N ARG A 42 -16.83 3.60 5.10
CA ARG A 42 -16.09 4.13 3.93
C ARG A 42 -14.64 3.71 4.09
N TYR A 43 -14.04 3.21 3.01
CA TYR A 43 -12.64 2.81 2.94
C TYR A 43 -11.96 3.61 1.84
N LEU A 44 -11.21 4.63 2.26
CA LEU A 44 -10.20 5.26 1.43
C LEU A 44 -9.07 4.27 1.17
N THR A 45 -8.79 4.00 -0.10
CA THR A 45 -7.84 2.94 -0.47
C THR A 45 -6.57 3.45 -1.12
N ASP A 46 -6.67 4.49 -1.94
CA ASP A 46 -5.55 4.94 -2.75
C ASP A 46 -5.73 6.40 -3.18
N VAL A 47 -4.63 7.05 -3.54
CA VAL A 47 -4.52 8.44 -3.97
C VAL A 47 -3.45 8.61 -5.05
N ASN A 48 -3.82 9.25 -6.17
CA ASN A 48 -2.85 9.56 -7.23
C ASN A 48 -2.20 10.95 -7.07
N ASP A 49 -1.24 11.31 -7.91
CA ASP A 49 -0.52 12.60 -7.89
C ASP A 49 -1.38 13.79 -8.34
N LEU A 50 -2.61 13.54 -8.78
CA LEU A 50 -3.60 14.57 -9.06
C LEU A 50 -4.46 14.90 -7.83
N TYR A 51 -4.19 14.28 -6.68
CA TYR A 51 -5.00 14.35 -5.45
C TYR A 51 -6.40 13.80 -5.67
N GLU A 52 -6.49 12.75 -6.48
CA GLU A 52 -7.72 12.02 -6.72
C GLU A 52 -7.71 10.76 -5.86
N CYS A 53 -8.72 10.65 -5.01
CA CYS A 53 -8.85 9.56 -4.05
C CYS A 53 -9.98 8.61 -4.46
N ILE A 54 -9.81 7.33 -4.16
CA ILE A 54 -10.87 6.32 -4.32
C ILE A 54 -11.34 5.78 -2.98
N THR A 55 -12.67 5.69 -2.85
CA THR A 55 -13.32 5.16 -1.66
C THR A 55 -14.36 4.10 -2.00
N PHE A 56 -14.69 3.21 -1.06
CA PHE A 56 -15.86 2.34 -1.15
C PHE A 56 -16.51 2.09 0.21
N ASP A 57 -17.80 1.71 0.30
CA ASP A 57 -18.47 1.37 1.57
C ASP A 57 -18.42 -0.14 1.95
N ASP A 58 -18.72 -0.58 3.18
CA ASP A 58 -18.60 -2.03 3.53
C ASP A 58 -19.52 -2.91 2.69
N GLU A 59 -20.64 -2.36 2.24
CA GLU A 59 -21.55 -3.09 1.37
C GLU A 59 -21.04 -3.17 -0.06
N GLY A 60 -19.96 -2.44 -0.38
CA GLY A 60 -19.50 -2.20 -1.73
C GLY A 60 -20.66 -1.67 -2.57
N LEU A 61 -21.24 -0.53 -2.23
CA LEU A 61 -22.34 0.08 -2.98
C LEU A 61 -22.02 1.49 -3.47
N ILE A 62 -21.29 2.27 -2.68
CA ILE A 62 -20.91 3.64 -3.02
C ILE A 62 -19.42 3.68 -3.29
N TYR A 63 -19.03 4.06 -4.51
CA TYR A 63 -17.64 4.35 -4.88
C TYR A 63 -17.49 5.80 -5.20
N ASP A 64 -16.94 6.57 -4.28
CA ASP A 64 -16.68 7.96 -4.56
C ASP A 64 -15.23 8.11 -5.06
N PHE A 65 -15.12 8.64 -6.27
CA PHE A 65 -13.93 9.32 -6.76
C PHE A 65 -13.98 10.76 -6.24
N ILE A 66 -12.93 11.18 -5.53
CA ILE A 66 -12.86 12.51 -4.92
C ILE A 66 -11.68 13.25 -5.53
N ASP A 67 -11.94 14.25 -6.37
CA ASP A 67 -10.91 15.21 -6.79
C ASP A 67 -10.85 16.34 -5.75
N VAL A 68 -9.81 16.29 -4.92
CA VAL A 68 -9.61 17.20 -3.79
C VAL A 68 -9.32 18.63 -4.26
N ARG A 69 -8.77 18.83 -5.47
CA ARG A 69 -8.44 20.17 -5.99
C ARG A 69 -9.70 20.98 -6.27
N GLY A 70 -10.74 20.30 -6.74
CA GLY A 70 -12.04 20.89 -7.06
C GLY A 70 -13.09 20.69 -5.96
N TRP A 71 -12.79 19.88 -4.93
CA TRP A 71 -13.77 19.35 -3.99
C TRP A 71 -14.97 18.74 -4.70
N THR A 72 -14.70 17.93 -5.73
CA THR A 72 -15.75 17.26 -6.51
C THR A 72 -15.76 15.78 -6.20
N THR A 73 -16.92 15.30 -5.76
CA THR A 73 -17.19 13.89 -5.55
C THR A 73 -18.03 13.35 -6.69
N GLN A 74 -17.63 12.20 -7.23
CA GLN A 74 -18.40 11.50 -8.25
C GLN A 74 -18.53 10.02 -7.90
N SER A 75 -19.77 9.55 -7.84
CA SER A 75 -20.03 8.12 -7.68
C SER A 75 -19.78 7.37 -9.00
N LEU A 76 -18.95 6.33 -8.96
CA LEU A 76 -18.66 5.50 -10.14
C LEU A 76 -19.85 4.58 -10.45
N LYS A 77 -20.11 4.37 -11.75
CA LYS A 77 -21.19 3.48 -12.21
C LYS A 77 -20.71 2.03 -12.29
N LEU A 78 -21.47 1.11 -11.71
CA LEU A 78 -21.31 -0.33 -11.95
C LEU A 78 -21.88 -0.71 -13.32
N LEU A 79 -21.38 -1.81 -13.91
CA LEU A 79 -22.05 -2.43 -15.06
C LEU A 79 -23.41 -3.00 -14.59
N PRO A 80 -24.45 -3.02 -15.46
CA PRO A 80 -25.82 -3.37 -15.05
C PRO A 80 -26.00 -4.73 -14.36
N GLN A 81 -25.09 -5.68 -14.58
CA GLN A 81 -25.09 -7.02 -13.98
C GLN A 81 -24.51 -7.06 -12.56
N PHE A 82 -23.80 -6.02 -12.12
CA PHE A 82 -23.15 -5.96 -10.81
C PHE A 82 -23.92 -5.07 -9.86
N MET A 83 -23.99 -5.53 -8.62
CA MET A 83 -24.64 -4.80 -7.53
C MET A 83 -23.62 -4.26 -6.54
N ARG A 84 -22.42 -4.85 -6.52
CA ARG A 84 -21.31 -4.41 -5.68
C ARG A 84 -19.98 -4.38 -6.40
N GLY A 85 -19.06 -3.67 -5.79
CA GLY A 85 -17.71 -3.35 -6.25
C GLY A 85 -16.76 -3.06 -5.07
N TYR A 86 -15.48 -3.14 -5.29
CA TYR A 86 -14.45 -2.80 -4.30
C TYR A 86 -13.30 -2.20 -5.07
N LEU A 87 -13.13 -0.87 -5.01
CA LEU A 87 -11.99 -0.19 -5.63
C LEU A 87 -10.74 -0.46 -4.80
N ARG A 88 -9.59 -0.60 -5.48
CA ARG A 88 -8.34 -0.99 -4.82
C ARG A 88 -7.15 -0.14 -5.22
N GLY A 89 -7.03 0.24 -6.49
CA GLY A 89 -5.92 1.06 -6.97
C GLY A 89 -6.33 2.06 -8.04
N ILE A 90 -5.62 3.18 -8.13
CA ILE A 90 -5.76 4.26 -9.11
C ILE A 90 -4.39 4.73 -9.59
N ASN A 91 -4.21 4.89 -10.91
CA ASN A 91 -2.99 5.48 -11.46
C ASN A 91 -3.14 6.99 -11.77
N ASN A 92 -2.07 7.64 -12.25
CA ASN A 92 -2.07 9.06 -12.59
C ASN A 92 -2.80 9.41 -13.89
N TYR A 93 -3.28 8.42 -14.64
CA TYR A 93 -4.24 8.63 -15.72
C TYR A 93 -5.70 8.67 -15.24
N GLY A 94 -5.93 8.44 -13.93
CA GLY A 94 -7.26 8.31 -13.34
C GLY A 94 -7.92 6.97 -13.69
N GLU A 95 -7.11 5.98 -14.08
CA GLU A 95 -7.58 4.63 -14.36
C GLU A 95 -7.65 3.86 -13.04
N ILE A 96 -8.80 3.24 -12.78
CA ILE A 96 -9.09 2.63 -11.48
C ILE A 96 -9.27 1.13 -11.67
N VAL A 97 -8.70 0.35 -10.77
CA VAL A 97 -8.93 -1.09 -10.72
C VAL A 97 -9.64 -1.48 -9.44
N GLY A 98 -10.42 -2.55 -9.56
CA GLY A 98 -11.15 -3.10 -8.46
C GLY A 98 -11.87 -4.35 -8.85
N THR A 99 -12.87 -4.68 -8.06
CA THR A 99 -13.47 -6.00 -8.07
C THR A 99 -14.98 -5.90 -7.94
N ASN A 100 -15.75 -6.48 -8.88
CA ASN A 100 -17.21 -6.39 -8.88
C ASN A 100 -17.89 -7.74 -8.58
N GLN A 101 -19.09 -7.68 -7.99
CA GLN A 101 -19.87 -8.84 -7.51
C GLN A 101 -21.35 -8.80 -7.97
N THR A 102 -21.90 -9.97 -8.31
CA THR A 102 -23.30 -10.18 -8.71
C THR A 102 -24.20 -10.64 -7.54
N LEU A 103 -25.53 -10.53 -7.70
CA LEU A 103 -26.57 -10.90 -6.72
C LEU A 103 -26.59 -12.39 -6.30
N GLU A 104 -26.12 -13.29 -7.16
CA GLU A 104 -26.29 -14.75 -6.97
C GLU A 104 -25.30 -15.37 -5.97
N GLY A 105 -24.52 -14.57 -5.25
CA GLY A 105 -23.90 -14.95 -3.98
C GLY A 105 -23.23 -16.33 -4.00
N ASN A 106 -22.09 -16.44 -4.69
CA ASN A 106 -20.89 -17.14 -4.18
C ASN A 106 -19.77 -17.28 -5.21
N ARG A 107 -20.01 -17.09 -6.52
CA ARG A 107 -18.97 -17.31 -7.54
C ARG A 107 -19.25 -16.50 -8.79
N ASN A 108 -18.70 -15.28 -8.84
CA ASN A 108 -18.29 -14.54 -10.05
C ASN A 108 -17.74 -13.18 -9.59
N ILE A 109 -16.49 -13.16 -9.11
CA ILE A 109 -15.81 -11.93 -8.75
C ILE A 109 -14.97 -11.52 -9.96
N VAL A 110 -15.33 -10.44 -10.65
CA VAL A 110 -14.64 -10.01 -11.87
C VAL A 110 -13.72 -8.85 -11.54
N ALA A 111 -12.46 -8.95 -11.98
CA ALA A 111 -11.53 -7.84 -11.96
C ALA A 111 -11.99 -6.79 -12.99
N VAL A 112 -12.28 -5.58 -12.54
CA VAL A 112 -12.80 -4.50 -13.37
C VAL A 112 -11.82 -3.36 -13.45
N TYR A 113 -11.61 -2.90 -14.68
CA TYR A 113 -10.78 -1.78 -15.07
C TYR A 113 -11.68 -0.63 -15.52
N TYR A 114 -11.59 0.51 -14.84
CA TYR A 114 -12.20 1.76 -15.27
C TYR A 114 -11.15 2.56 -16.01
N ALA A 115 -11.31 2.74 -17.32
CA ALA A 115 -10.37 3.54 -18.13
C ALA A 115 -10.34 5.04 -17.76
N SER A 116 -11.32 5.50 -16.98
CA SER A 116 -11.47 6.85 -16.43
C SER A 116 -12.74 6.85 -15.55
N PRO A 117 -12.87 7.73 -14.54
CA PRO A 117 -14.14 7.92 -13.82
C PRO A 117 -15.32 8.31 -14.73
N TYR A 118 -15.02 8.73 -15.96
CA TYR A 118 -16.02 9.10 -16.98
C TYR A 118 -16.29 8.00 -18.01
N ALA A 119 -15.50 6.92 -18.02
CA ALA A 119 -15.65 5.82 -18.96
C ALA A 119 -16.50 4.68 -18.39
N ASN A 120 -17.05 3.86 -19.27
CA ASN A 120 -17.69 2.62 -18.83
C ASN A 120 -16.60 1.64 -18.37
N PRO A 121 -16.80 0.95 -17.22
CA PRO A 121 -15.91 -0.12 -16.79
C PRO A 121 -15.77 -1.20 -17.86
N GLN A 122 -14.57 -1.79 -17.92
CA GLN A 122 -14.25 -2.97 -18.73
C GLN A 122 -13.89 -4.13 -17.80
N GLU A 123 -14.42 -5.30 -18.08
CA GLU A 123 -14.06 -6.52 -17.39
C GLU A 123 -12.77 -7.09 -17.99
N ILE A 124 -11.82 -7.44 -17.12
CA ILE A 124 -10.64 -8.22 -17.48
C ILE A 124 -10.71 -9.58 -16.80
N LEU A 125 -9.89 -10.53 -17.26
CA LEU A 125 -9.80 -11.87 -16.66
C LEU A 125 -11.11 -12.66 -16.66
N LEU A 126 -11.94 -12.51 -17.70
CA LEU A 126 -13.21 -13.25 -17.87
C LEU A 126 -13.06 -14.77 -17.76
N GLN A 127 -11.87 -15.30 -18.03
CA GLN A 127 -11.52 -16.71 -17.92
C GLN A 127 -11.29 -17.20 -16.48
N PHE A 128 -11.16 -16.30 -15.49
CA PHE A 128 -10.95 -16.61 -14.07
C PHE A 128 -12.00 -15.89 -13.20
N PRO A 129 -13.27 -16.35 -13.23
CA PRO A 129 -14.31 -15.79 -12.38
C PRO A 129 -13.94 -16.01 -10.92
N GLY A 130 -13.90 -14.94 -10.13
CA GLY A 130 -13.38 -14.98 -8.76
C GLY A 130 -12.24 -13.99 -8.50
N SER A 131 -11.57 -13.52 -9.54
CA SER A 131 -10.32 -12.76 -9.41
C SER A 131 -10.51 -11.36 -8.81
N ILE A 132 -9.55 -10.97 -7.98
CA ILE A 132 -9.48 -9.69 -7.28
C ILE A 132 -8.31 -8.91 -7.88
N ALA A 133 -8.58 -7.75 -8.45
CA ALA A 133 -7.53 -6.77 -8.78
C ALA A 133 -7.18 -5.95 -7.53
N ARG A 134 -5.89 -5.80 -7.25
CA ARG A 134 -5.35 -5.15 -6.05
C ARG A 134 -4.71 -3.80 -6.35
N ASP A 135 -3.96 -3.69 -7.45
CA ASP A 135 -3.19 -2.48 -7.76
C ASP A 135 -2.96 -2.34 -9.27
N ILE A 136 -2.70 -1.12 -9.73
CA ILE A 136 -2.42 -0.75 -11.13
C ILE A 136 -1.27 0.26 -11.21
N ASN A 137 -0.32 0.03 -12.12
CA ASN A 137 0.76 0.98 -12.39
C ASN A 137 0.48 1.89 -13.61
N GLU A 138 1.42 2.80 -13.90
CA GLU A 138 1.30 3.75 -15.03
C GLU A 138 1.41 3.07 -16.41
N ASP A 139 1.96 1.86 -16.48
CA ASP A 139 2.00 1.06 -17.69
C ASP A 139 0.72 0.23 -17.90
N ARG A 140 -0.34 0.49 -17.11
CA ARG A 140 -1.62 -0.24 -17.09
C ARG A 140 -1.48 -1.71 -16.77
N GLN A 141 -0.44 -2.07 -16.02
CA GLN A 141 -0.27 -3.41 -15.52
C GLN A 141 -1.04 -3.56 -14.22
N ILE A 142 -1.75 -4.66 -14.07
CA ILE A 142 -2.67 -4.90 -12.96
C ILE A 142 -2.23 -6.16 -12.24
N VAL A 143 -2.16 -6.11 -10.92
CA VAL A 143 -1.82 -7.26 -10.09
C VAL A 143 -2.95 -7.61 -9.16
N GLY A 144 -2.93 -8.85 -8.66
CA GLY A 144 -3.93 -9.29 -7.71
C GLY A 144 -3.92 -10.79 -7.48
N THR A 145 -5.07 -11.31 -7.07
CA THR A 145 -5.31 -12.73 -6.85
C THR A 145 -6.32 -13.27 -7.85
N TYR A 146 -6.05 -14.43 -8.46
CA TYR A 146 -7.03 -15.15 -9.29
C TYR A 146 -7.32 -16.55 -8.71
N PHE A 147 -8.46 -17.10 -9.10
CA PHE A 147 -8.93 -18.42 -8.67
C PHE A 147 -9.16 -19.30 -9.90
N ALA A 148 -8.51 -20.46 -9.94
CA ALA A 148 -8.68 -21.43 -11.03
C ALA A 148 -9.91 -22.33 -10.77
N GLU A 149 -10.68 -22.65 -11.82
CA GLU A 149 -11.82 -23.57 -11.72
C GLU A 149 -11.34 -25.04 -11.61
N ASN A 150 -11.51 -25.67 -10.43
CA ASN A 150 -11.29 -27.11 -10.08
C ASN A 150 -9.82 -27.65 -9.93
N PRO A 151 -9.50 -28.41 -8.85
CA PRO A 151 -9.49 -28.08 -7.40
C PRO A 151 -8.07 -28.17 -6.75
N PRO A 152 -7.79 -27.65 -5.52
CA PRO A 152 -8.50 -26.66 -4.69
C PRO A 152 -7.83 -25.25 -4.79
N PHE A 153 -8.61 -24.21 -5.10
CA PHE A 153 -9.20 -23.18 -4.20
C PHE A 153 -8.24 -22.21 -3.50
N ASP A 154 -6.93 -22.39 -3.60
CA ASP A 154 -5.99 -21.38 -3.12
C ASP A 154 -5.85 -20.29 -4.18
N GLY A 155 -6.14 -19.04 -3.79
CA GLY A 155 -5.92 -17.88 -4.65
C GLY A 155 -4.45 -17.77 -5.03
N ARG A 156 -4.15 -17.46 -6.29
CA ARG A 156 -2.78 -17.30 -6.77
C ARG A 156 -2.52 -15.90 -7.27
N ALA A 157 -1.30 -15.43 -7.07
CA ALA A 157 -0.89 -14.11 -7.49
C ALA A 157 -0.77 -14.05 -9.03
N PHE A 158 -1.33 -13.01 -9.64
CA PHE A 158 -1.21 -12.75 -11.08
C PHE A 158 -0.64 -11.38 -11.40
N LEU A 159 -0.17 -11.27 -12.64
CA LEU A 159 0.09 -10.03 -13.35
C LEU A 159 -0.73 -10.05 -14.66
N TRP A 160 -1.48 -8.99 -14.90
CA TRP A 160 -2.12 -8.69 -16.17
C TRP A 160 -1.35 -7.56 -16.83
N ASP A 161 -0.89 -7.78 -18.06
CA ASP A 161 -0.03 -6.85 -18.79
C ASP A 161 -0.51 -6.78 -20.24
N ASN A 162 -1.21 -5.69 -20.58
CA ASN A 162 -1.65 -5.40 -21.96
C ASN A 162 -2.43 -6.55 -22.64
N GLY A 163 -3.37 -7.15 -21.92
CA GLY A 163 -4.20 -8.27 -22.41
C GLY A 163 -3.58 -9.64 -22.22
N GLU A 164 -2.32 -9.73 -21.76
CA GLU A 164 -1.67 -10.98 -21.38
C GLU A 164 -1.88 -11.25 -19.89
N PHE A 165 -2.45 -12.42 -19.58
CA PHE A 165 -2.50 -12.93 -18.21
C PHE A 165 -1.22 -13.72 -17.91
N VAL A 166 -0.63 -13.46 -16.74
CA VAL A 166 0.56 -14.13 -16.24
C VAL A 166 0.31 -14.64 -14.82
N ASP A 167 0.37 -15.96 -14.66
CA ASP A 167 0.52 -16.62 -13.36
C ASP A 167 1.95 -16.38 -12.84
N LEU A 168 2.09 -15.85 -11.63
CA LEU A 168 3.40 -15.50 -11.06
C LEU A 168 4.18 -16.71 -10.52
N GLY A 169 3.65 -17.93 -10.67
CA GLY A 169 4.39 -19.18 -10.51
C GLY A 169 4.45 -19.71 -9.09
N PHE A 170 3.48 -19.35 -8.24
CA PHE A 170 3.38 -19.87 -6.87
C PHE A 170 2.62 -21.20 -6.84
N GLU A 171 3.16 -22.16 -6.11
CA GLU A 171 2.52 -23.47 -5.88
C GLU A 171 1.42 -23.40 -4.81
N GLN A 172 1.60 -22.52 -3.82
CA GLN A 172 0.67 -22.31 -2.71
C GLN A 172 -0.13 -21.03 -2.90
N GLU A 173 -1.09 -20.82 -1.99
CA GLU A 173 -1.81 -19.55 -1.86
C GLU A 173 -0.86 -18.35 -1.91
N SER A 174 -1.19 -17.37 -2.76
CA SER A 174 -0.42 -16.15 -2.95
C SER A 174 -1.31 -15.00 -3.40
N ASP A 175 -0.97 -13.79 -2.97
CA ASP A 175 -1.67 -12.56 -3.28
C ASP A 175 -0.65 -11.47 -3.64
N ALA A 176 -0.73 -10.96 -4.87
CA ALA A 176 0.05 -9.80 -5.30
C ALA A 176 -0.71 -8.52 -4.93
N VAL A 177 -0.11 -7.69 -4.09
CA VAL A 177 -0.80 -6.56 -3.46
C VAL A 177 -0.39 -5.21 -4.03
N SER A 178 0.81 -5.09 -4.62
CA SER A 178 1.31 -3.84 -5.18
C SER A 178 2.29 -4.05 -6.32
N ILE A 179 2.38 -3.09 -7.22
CA ILE A 179 3.25 -3.08 -8.40
C ILE A 179 3.86 -1.70 -8.64
N ASN A 180 5.17 -1.64 -8.90
CA ASN A 180 5.83 -0.38 -9.29
C ASN A 180 5.86 -0.19 -10.83
N ASN A 181 6.25 1.00 -11.29
CA ASN A 181 6.35 1.35 -12.72
C ASN A 181 7.54 0.69 -13.44
N LYS A 182 8.32 -0.14 -12.75
CA LYS A 182 9.34 -1.01 -13.36
C LYS A 182 8.84 -2.44 -13.57
N GLY A 183 7.57 -2.73 -13.23
CA GLY A 183 6.96 -4.06 -13.28
C GLY A 183 7.41 -5.00 -12.16
N GLY A 184 7.96 -4.45 -11.07
CA GLY A 184 8.24 -5.17 -9.84
C GLY A 184 6.96 -5.35 -9.04
N VAL A 185 6.60 -6.61 -8.75
CA VAL A 185 5.38 -7.00 -8.05
C VAL A 185 5.74 -7.51 -6.66
N VAL A 186 5.01 -7.04 -5.65
CA VAL A 186 5.13 -7.51 -4.28
C VAL A 186 3.82 -8.05 -3.75
N GLY A 187 3.93 -8.88 -2.73
CA GLY A 187 2.80 -9.59 -2.16
C GLY A 187 3.23 -10.52 -1.05
N HIS A 188 2.39 -11.51 -0.76
CA HIS A 188 2.71 -12.56 0.20
C HIS A 188 2.23 -13.90 -0.31
N TYR A 189 2.87 -14.97 0.16
CA TYR A 189 2.56 -16.34 -0.19
C TYR A 189 2.68 -17.27 1.02
N LYS A 190 1.87 -18.31 1.03
CA LYS A 190 1.86 -19.32 2.08
C LYS A 190 3.03 -20.27 1.93
N LEU A 191 3.73 -20.54 3.03
CA LEU A 191 4.83 -21.49 3.03
C LEU A 191 4.33 -22.94 2.96
N ALA A 192 5.07 -23.76 2.21
CA ALA A 192 4.79 -25.19 2.14
C ALA A 192 4.88 -25.85 3.53
N HIS A 193 3.86 -26.65 3.87
CA HIS A 193 3.76 -27.36 5.15
C HIS A 193 3.79 -26.45 6.40
N SER A 194 3.41 -25.18 6.25
CA SER A 194 3.31 -24.22 7.35
C SER A 194 2.03 -23.38 7.23
N ASP A 195 1.60 -22.83 8.35
CA ASP A 195 0.56 -21.80 8.48
C ASP A 195 1.10 -20.37 8.31
N LYS A 196 2.42 -20.22 8.13
CA LYS A 196 3.09 -18.94 7.97
C LYS A 196 3.07 -18.45 6.52
N TYR A 197 3.16 -17.14 6.38
CA TYR A 197 3.24 -16.45 5.10
C TYR A 197 4.54 -15.67 5.03
N HIS A 198 5.14 -15.62 3.84
CA HIS A 198 6.25 -14.72 3.57
C HIS A 198 5.87 -13.71 2.51
N GLY A 199 6.40 -12.51 2.63
CA GLY A 199 6.39 -11.53 1.56
C GLY A 199 7.20 -12.03 0.36
N PHE A 200 6.88 -11.55 -0.84
CA PHE A 200 7.68 -11.79 -2.03
C PHE A 200 7.94 -10.52 -2.83
N TYR A 201 8.99 -10.58 -3.65
CA TYR A 201 9.22 -9.70 -4.79
C TYR A 201 9.43 -10.54 -6.05
N VAL A 202 8.79 -10.18 -7.16
CA VAL A 202 8.95 -10.87 -8.44
C VAL A 202 8.77 -9.89 -9.60
N THR A 203 9.34 -10.21 -10.76
CA THR A 203 9.04 -9.52 -12.02
C THR A 203 8.44 -10.54 -12.98
N LYS A 204 7.78 -10.08 -14.07
CA LYS A 204 7.06 -10.94 -15.04
C LYS A 204 7.79 -12.23 -15.47
N LYS A 205 9.13 -12.24 -15.51
CA LYS A 205 9.96 -13.41 -15.87
C LYS A 205 11.13 -13.66 -14.91
N GLY A 206 11.12 -13.02 -13.73
CA GLY A 206 12.18 -13.11 -12.74
C GLY A 206 11.96 -14.27 -11.76
N PRO A 207 13.00 -14.69 -11.03
CA PRO A 207 12.82 -15.60 -9.91
C PRO A 207 12.04 -14.91 -8.78
N ILE A 208 11.26 -15.69 -8.04
CA ILE A 208 10.61 -15.23 -6.81
C ILE A 208 11.70 -14.96 -5.76
N LYS A 209 11.78 -13.73 -5.28
CA LYS A 209 12.60 -13.34 -4.14
C LYS A 209 11.76 -13.39 -2.87
N ASP A 210 12.13 -14.29 -1.98
CA ASP A 210 11.52 -14.47 -0.65
C ASP A 210 11.91 -13.31 0.30
N LEU A 211 10.93 -12.56 0.80
CA LEU A 211 11.10 -11.42 1.71
C LEU A 211 10.90 -11.88 3.14
N ARG A 212 11.86 -12.65 3.64
CA ARG A 212 11.78 -13.25 4.98
C ARG A 212 11.71 -12.20 6.09
N PRO A 213 11.00 -12.49 7.20
CA PRO A 213 11.18 -11.76 8.45
C PRO A 213 12.63 -11.90 8.97
N GLN A 214 13.05 -10.99 9.86
CA GLN A 214 14.33 -11.14 10.55
C GLN A 214 14.29 -12.32 11.54
N GLU A 215 13.15 -12.50 12.21
CA GLU A 215 12.90 -13.59 13.16
C GLU A 215 12.07 -14.72 12.54
N ILE A 216 11.97 -15.85 13.24
CA ILE A 216 11.15 -16.99 12.78
C ILE A 216 9.66 -16.63 12.86
N GLY A 217 9.05 -16.32 11.73
CA GLY A 217 7.66 -15.84 11.72
C GLY A 217 7.08 -15.65 10.32
N SER A 218 6.13 -14.73 10.23
CA SER A 218 5.53 -14.33 8.96
C SER A 218 6.03 -12.96 8.54
N SER A 219 5.92 -12.67 7.25
CA SER A 219 6.11 -11.34 6.68
C SER A 219 5.05 -11.07 5.63
N TYR A 220 4.67 -9.81 5.50
CA TYR A 220 3.67 -9.34 4.56
C TYR A 220 4.18 -8.05 3.92
N ALA A 221 4.56 -8.11 2.64
CA ALA A 221 4.80 -6.90 1.86
C ALA A 221 3.46 -6.21 1.60
N LYS A 222 3.46 -4.88 1.62
CA LYS A 222 2.27 -4.04 1.45
C LYS A 222 2.38 -3.09 0.27
N ASN A 223 3.56 -2.51 0.03
CA ASN A 223 3.77 -1.55 -1.06
C ASN A 223 5.24 -1.57 -1.53
N ILE A 224 5.50 -1.08 -2.74
CA ILE A 224 6.81 -0.97 -3.38
C ILE A 224 6.93 0.34 -4.19
N ASN A 225 8.04 1.06 -4.03
CA ASN A 225 8.34 2.23 -4.86
C ASN A 225 9.24 1.90 -6.08
N ASN A 226 9.47 2.88 -6.96
CA ASN A 226 10.32 2.74 -8.16
C ASN A 226 11.82 2.69 -7.85
N ASN A 227 12.23 2.74 -6.58
CA ASN A 227 13.59 2.42 -6.14
C ASN A 227 13.73 0.93 -5.73
N ASP A 228 12.69 0.11 -5.90
CA ASP A 228 12.59 -1.26 -5.36
C ASP A 228 12.73 -1.31 -3.83
N TRP A 229 12.32 -0.25 -3.13
CA TRP A 229 12.13 -0.29 -1.69
C TRP A 229 10.75 -0.85 -1.41
N ILE A 230 10.72 -1.90 -0.59
CA ILE A 230 9.49 -2.64 -0.30
C ILE A 230 9.19 -2.47 1.17
N VAL A 231 7.96 -2.11 1.50
CA VAL A 231 7.51 -1.91 2.88
C VAL A 231 6.38 -2.85 3.23
N GLY A 232 6.17 -3.03 4.53
CA GLY A 232 5.12 -3.88 5.05
C GLY A 232 5.32 -4.15 6.53
N THR A 233 5.00 -5.36 6.96
CA THR A 233 5.16 -5.79 8.35
C THR A 233 5.75 -7.18 8.45
N SER A 234 6.52 -7.44 9.49
CA SER A 234 7.12 -8.75 9.73
C SER A 234 7.24 -9.07 11.21
N THR A 235 7.24 -10.35 11.53
CA THR A 235 7.49 -10.81 12.90
C THR A 235 8.86 -10.31 13.36
N TYR A 236 8.86 -9.55 14.45
CA TYR A 236 10.03 -8.88 15.00
C TYR A 236 10.64 -9.62 16.19
N ASN A 237 9.85 -10.40 16.93
CA ASN A 237 10.35 -11.11 18.10
C ASN A 237 9.68 -12.48 18.32
N GLU A 238 10.23 -13.26 19.25
CA GLU A 238 9.74 -14.61 19.57
C GLU A 238 8.31 -14.65 20.17
N ARG A 239 7.77 -13.51 20.63
CA ARG A 239 6.38 -13.42 21.11
C ARG A 239 5.37 -13.35 19.96
N GLY A 240 5.86 -13.08 18.75
CA GLY A 240 5.03 -12.94 17.57
C GLY A 240 4.59 -11.50 17.28
N ASP A 241 5.14 -10.50 17.98
CA ASP A 241 4.83 -9.09 17.72
C ASP A 241 5.31 -8.70 16.30
N PHE A 242 4.55 -7.85 15.62
CA PHE A 242 4.83 -7.39 14.27
C PHE A 242 5.33 -5.94 14.26
N HIS A 243 6.42 -5.69 13.53
CA HIS A 243 6.90 -4.34 13.28
C HIS A 243 6.89 -3.99 11.79
N ALA A 244 6.68 -2.71 11.52
CA ALA A 244 6.89 -2.07 10.24
C ALA A 244 8.30 -2.40 9.74
N THR A 245 8.38 -2.94 8.53
CA THR A 245 9.61 -3.51 7.99
C THR A 245 9.89 -2.95 6.61
N LEU A 246 11.17 -2.67 6.34
CA LEU A 246 11.69 -2.25 5.05
C LEU A 246 12.60 -3.34 4.48
N TRP A 247 12.26 -3.87 3.30
CA TRP A 247 13.13 -4.76 2.53
C TRP A 247 13.82 -3.97 1.42
N LEU A 248 15.15 -4.00 1.44
CA LEU A 248 16.01 -3.47 0.39
C LEU A 248 16.73 -4.62 -0.32
N GLY A 249 17.36 -4.31 -1.47
CA GLY A 249 18.31 -5.23 -2.10
C GLY A 249 19.45 -5.68 -1.17
N THR A 250 19.78 -4.86 -0.16
CA THR A 250 20.89 -5.08 0.77
C THR A 250 20.50 -5.85 2.04
N GLY A 251 19.22 -5.99 2.37
CA GLY A 251 18.79 -6.59 3.63
C GLY A 251 17.38 -6.21 4.07
N VAL A 252 17.03 -6.62 5.28
CA VAL A 252 15.74 -6.37 5.94
C VAL A 252 15.98 -5.46 7.15
N TYR A 253 15.18 -4.42 7.30
CA TYR A 253 15.33 -3.41 8.34
C TYR A 253 14.04 -3.26 9.12
N ASP A 254 14.13 -3.42 10.43
CA ASP A 254 13.06 -3.03 11.36
C ASP A 254 12.97 -1.49 11.41
N LEU A 255 11.78 -0.95 11.19
CA LEU A 255 11.52 0.49 11.28
C LEU A 255 11.14 0.91 12.71
N GLY A 256 10.87 -0.06 13.59
CA GLY A 256 10.50 0.14 14.98
C GLY A 256 9.04 0.59 15.14
N VAL A 257 8.78 1.27 16.26
CA VAL A 257 7.45 1.73 16.67
C VAL A 257 7.54 3.15 17.22
N LEU A 258 6.42 3.88 17.23
CA LEU A 258 6.33 5.14 17.96
C LEU A 258 6.55 4.93 19.47
N PRO A 259 7.10 5.91 20.21
CA PRO A 259 7.29 5.80 21.65
C PRO A 259 5.98 5.48 22.39
N GLY A 260 5.98 4.39 23.17
CA GLY A 260 4.81 3.93 23.94
C GLY A 260 3.93 2.89 23.25
N TYR A 261 4.25 2.53 22.00
CA TYR A 261 3.60 1.48 21.22
C TYR A 261 4.48 0.22 21.20
N VAL A 262 3.96 -0.91 20.70
CA VAL A 262 4.75 -2.14 20.59
C VAL A 262 4.64 -2.86 19.26
N GLU A 263 3.65 -2.53 18.45
CA GLU A 263 3.51 -3.06 17.11
C GLU A 263 3.39 -1.90 16.10
N SER A 264 3.71 -2.19 14.85
CA SER A 264 3.56 -1.24 13.74
C SER A 264 3.42 -1.94 12.40
N THR A 265 2.82 -1.23 11.45
CA THR A 265 2.68 -1.65 10.06
C THR A 265 3.00 -0.48 9.13
N ALA A 266 3.89 -0.70 8.15
CA ALA A 266 4.07 0.24 7.04
C ALA A 266 3.12 -0.11 5.90
N TYR A 267 2.28 0.83 5.47
CA TYR A 267 1.28 0.63 4.43
C TYR A 267 1.71 1.20 3.09
N GLY A 268 2.16 2.47 3.06
CA GLY A 268 2.49 3.20 1.82
C GLY A 268 3.95 3.66 1.77
N ILE A 269 4.48 3.82 0.56
CA ILE A 269 5.81 4.38 0.29
C ILE A 269 5.83 5.10 -1.06
N ASN A 270 6.48 6.26 -1.14
CA ASN A 270 6.70 6.97 -2.41
C ASN A 270 8.18 6.94 -2.87
N ASP A 271 8.48 7.49 -4.05
CA ASP A 271 9.83 7.52 -4.64
C ASP A 271 10.79 8.46 -3.92
N HIS A 272 10.27 9.36 -3.07
CA HIS A 272 11.06 10.11 -2.11
C HIS A 272 11.52 9.27 -0.91
N ASN A 273 11.13 7.99 -0.86
CA ASN A 273 11.41 7.04 0.21
C ASN A 273 10.82 7.47 1.57
N ILE A 274 9.69 8.17 1.53
CA ILE A 274 8.87 8.45 2.71
C ILE A 274 7.90 7.30 2.87
N ILE A 275 7.88 6.72 4.06
CA ILE A 275 7.05 5.56 4.39
C ILE A 275 5.97 6.01 5.35
N VAL A 276 4.73 5.58 5.16
CA VAL A 276 3.61 5.89 6.07
C VAL A 276 2.97 4.63 6.58
N GLY A 277 2.33 4.72 7.74
CA GLY A 277 1.72 3.57 8.38
C GLY A 277 1.10 3.90 9.73
N GLU A 278 1.01 2.89 10.58
CA GLU A 278 0.50 3.01 11.94
C GLU A 278 1.41 2.33 12.98
N SER A 279 1.38 2.84 14.21
CA SER A 279 1.84 2.11 15.39
C SER A 279 0.68 1.91 16.34
N HIS A 280 0.56 0.71 16.92
CA HIS A 280 -0.53 0.37 17.81
C HIS A 280 -0.12 -0.36 19.09
N TRP A 281 -0.96 -0.19 20.11
CA TRP A 281 -0.93 -0.90 21.37
C TRP A 281 -2.27 -0.73 22.09
N ASN A 282 -2.85 -1.82 22.61
CA ASN A 282 -4.12 -1.81 23.36
C ASN A 282 -5.27 -1.06 22.64
N ASN A 283 -5.46 -1.34 21.34
CA ASN A 283 -6.46 -0.69 20.48
C ASN A 283 -6.29 0.84 20.33
N ILE A 284 -5.13 1.38 20.66
CA ILE A 284 -4.76 2.77 20.39
C ILE A 284 -3.83 2.76 19.19
N LEU A 285 -4.20 3.48 18.14
CA LEU A 285 -3.41 3.63 16.92
C LEU A 285 -2.91 5.07 16.77
N ARG A 286 -1.73 5.23 16.15
CA ARG A 286 -1.17 6.51 15.72
C ARG A 286 -0.55 6.37 14.34
N ALA A 287 -0.96 7.27 13.45
CA ALA A 287 -0.39 7.36 12.13
C ALA A 287 1.06 7.84 12.24
N PHE A 288 1.99 7.16 11.56
CA PHE A 288 3.38 7.57 11.51
C PHE A 288 3.81 7.89 10.08
N CYS A 289 4.89 8.66 9.99
CA CYS A 289 5.74 8.72 8.82
C CYS A 289 7.17 8.34 9.21
N TRP A 290 7.86 7.63 8.33
CA TRP A 290 9.24 7.26 8.51
C TRP A 290 10.04 7.82 7.34
N VAL A 291 11.15 8.46 7.68
CA VAL A 291 12.19 8.90 6.73
C VAL A 291 13.53 8.43 7.27
N GLN A 292 14.58 8.55 6.46
CA GLN A 292 15.93 8.21 6.88
C GLN A 292 16.36 9.12 8.04
N GLY A 293 16.19 8.62 9.26
CA GLY A 293 16.31 9.41 10.49
C GLY A 293 15.38 8.96 11.62
N GLY A 294 14.31 8.23 11.30
CA GLY A 294 13.45 7.58 12.28
C GLY A 294 11.96 7.68 11.95
N MET A 295 11.17 7.11 12.85
CA MET A 295 9.71 7.17 12.84
C MET A 295 9.23 8.43 13.58
N TYR A 296 8.30 9.16 12.97
CA TYR A 296 7.70 10.38 13.50
C TYR A 296 6.18 10.24 13.54
N ASP A 297 5.55 10.73 14.61
CA ASP A 297 4.10 10.78 14.72
C ASP A 297 3.54 11.85 13.76
N LEU A 298 2.61 11.48 12.88
CA LEU A 298 1.98 12.44 11.95
C LEU A 298 1.08 13.45 12.68
N ASN A 299 0.64 13.14 13.91
CA ASN A 299 -0.10 14.09 14.75
C ASN A 299 0.76 15.30 15.16
N ASP A 300 2.09 15.18 15.15
CA ASP A 300 3.01 16.30 15.38
C ASP A 300 3.26 17.14 14.10
N ARG A 301 2.66 16.75 12.97
CA ARG A 301 2.83 17.39 11.66
C ARG A 301 1.61 18.20 11.21
N ILE A 302 0.59 18.30 12.06
CA ILE A 302 -0.61 19.11 11.81
C ILE A 302 -0.79 20.13 12.94
N ASP A 303 -1.70 21.08 12.74
CA ASP A 303 -2.06 22.02 13.80
C ASP A 303 -2.65 21.28 15.02
N LYS A 304 -2.13 21.58 16.21
CA LYS A 304 -2.58 20.95 17.47
C LYS A 304 -4.05 21.19 17.78
N ASP A 305 -4.58 22.32 17.32
CA ASP A 305 -5.98 22.71 17.49
C ASP A 305 -6.86 22.29 16.31
N SER A 306 -6.34 21.45 15.39
CA SER A 306 -7.08 20.96 14.21
C SER A 306 -8.31 20.11 14.58
N GLY A 307 -8.38 19.58 15.80
CA GLY A 307 -9.44 18.67 16.24
C GLY A 307 -9.28 17.23 15.73
N TRP A 308 -8.16 16.94 15.07
CA TRP A 308 -7.81 15.62 14.55
C TRP A 308 -6.95 14.82 15.51
N THR A 309 -7.13 13.50 15.47
CA THR A 309 -6.19 12.50 15.98
C THR A 309 -6.04 11.42 14.92
N LEU A 310 -4.93 11.45 14.19
CA LEU A 310 -4.63 10.56 13.08
C LEU A 310 -4.27 9.16 13.61
N GLN A 311 -4.98 8.14 13.13
CA GLN A 311 -4.85 6.76 13.59
C GLN A 311 -4.07 5.91 12.61
N GLU A 312 -4.40 5.95 11.32
CA GLU A 312 -3.67 5.23 10.27
C GLU A 312 -3.45 6.11 9.05
N ALA A 313 -2.29 5.94 8.40
CA ALA A 313 -1.98 6.48 7.10
C ALA A 313 -1.75 5.33 6.11
N PHE A 314 -2.63 5.20 5.12
CA PHE A 314 -2.68 4.06 4.21
C PHE A 314 -1.76 4.22 3.01
N GLU A 315 -1.74 5.41 2.41
CA GLU A 315 -1.05 5.65 1.16
C GLU A 315 -0.44 7.04 1.12
N ILE A 316 0.65 7.17 0.35
CA ILE A 316 1.36 8.42 0.10
C ILE A 316 1.70 8.54 -1.38
N ASN A 317 1.29 9.64 -2.02
CA ASN A 317 1.62 9.90 -3.42
C ASN A 317 3.00 10.57 -3.60
N GLU A 318 3.41 10.80 -4.85
CA GLU A 318 4.70 11.44 -5.18
C GLU A 318 4.72 12.94 -4.90
N ARG A 319 3.57 13.53 -4.58
CA ARG A 319 3.49 14.91 -4.04
C ARG A 319 3.53 14.96 -2.52
N ASN A 320 3.83 13.84 -1.88
CA ASN A 320 3.82 13.64 -0.43
C ASN A 320 2.44 13.90 0.20
N ALA A 321 1.36 13.79 -0.57
CA ALA A 321 0.01 13.79 -0.02
C ALA A 321 -0.24 12.45 0.67
N ILE A 322 -0.76 12.48 1.89
CA ILE A 322 -0.96 11.28 2.70
C ILE A 322 -2.46 11.12 2.95
N VAL A 323 -2.98 9.93 2.70
CA VAL A 323 -4.38 9.58 2.98
C VAL A 323 -4.50 8.57 4.11
N GLY A 324 -5.61 8.63 4.84
CA GLY A 324 -5.84 7.74 5.96
C GLY A 324 -7.15 8.00 6.68
N TYR A 325 -7.23 7.54 7.92
CA TYR A 325 -8.35 7.85 8.81
C TYR A 325 -7.89 8.19 10.24
N GLY A 326 -8.75 8.93 10.93
CA GLY A 326 -8.52 9.32 12.31
C GLY A 326 -9.80 9.79 12.97
N ILE A 327 -9.69 10.19 14.23
CA ILE A 327 -10.79 10.79 14.97
C ILE A 327 -10.80 12.29 14.72
N PHE A 328 -11.89 12.81 14.17
CA PHE A 328 -12.16 14.23 14.00
C PHE A 328 -13.40 14.60 14.81
N GLN A 329 -13.24 15.50 15.78
CA GLN A 329 -14.35 15.97 16.64
C GLN A 329 -15.16 14.86 17.35
N GLY A 330 -14.57 13.68 17.55
CA GLY A 330 -15.19 12.54 18.24
C GLY A 330 -15.72 11.44 17.33
N GLU A 331 -15.71 11.65 16.01
CA GLU A 331 -16.14 10.68 15.00
C GLU A 331 -14.95 10.24 14.15
N THR A 332 -15.03 9.04 13.56
CA THR A 332 -14.01 8.56 12.64
C THR A 332 -14.23 9.16 11.26
N HIS A 333 -13.20 9.79 10.70
CA HIS A 333 -13.23 10.46 9.41
C HIS A 333 -12.04 10.07 8.57
N HIS A 334 -12.21 10.11 7.25
CA HIS A 334 -11.12 10.05 6.31
C HIS A 334 -10.44 11.40 6.18
N PHE A 335 -9.13 11.39 5.98
CA PHE A 335 -8.37 12.60 5.73
C PHE A 335 -7.51 12.47 4.48
N ILE A 336 -7.18 13.63 3.92
CA ILE A 336 -5.98 13.82 3.12
C ILE A 336 -5.14 14.93 3.75
N MET A 337 -3.85 14.67 3.91
CA MET A 337 -2.85 15.64 4.33
C MET A 337 -2.05 16.08 3.10
N VAL A 338 -1.92 17.38 2.90
CA VAL A 338 -1.16 17.98 1.79
C VAL A 338 -0.03 18.89 2.34
N PRO A 339 1.19 18.83 1.79
CA PRO A 339 2.33 19.68 2.18
C PRO A 339 2.08 21.19 2.14
#